data_AF-E2JE66-F1
#
_entry.id   AF-E2JE66-F1
#
_cell.length_a   1.000
_cell.length_b   1.000
_cell.length_c   1.000
_cell.angle_alpha   90.00
_cell.angle_beta   90.00
_cell.angle_gamma   90.00
#
_symmetry.space_group_name_H-M   'P 1'
#
loop_
_entity.id
_entity.type
_entity.pdbx_description
1 polymer ?
#
loop_
_entity_poly.entity_id
_entity_poly.type
_entity_poly.pdbx_seq_one_letter_code
_entity_poly.pdbx_strand_id
1 'polypeptide(L)'
;MLVFFLLFVPLFVLILLGVNMLVATNNPDSAKMAPYECGMPPASDARHKFQISFFLVAILFLVFDCEILFLYPLVVSLYHISSFGFWVAMVFILLLTIGFVYELGKGALDYAKDSSSPTKNSPRAKAPTGTRSYSTSSDNSSGLTMNGRRKREKGNPKYTSEYKMNQSLTPFQVEVLIGLLLGDGCINAPVSKIGGHRLTIRHSMSQHDYLLHLHNLFEAFVVKPLYISSNFNKRTGQTYHWCNLHTLSFFCFASYRDWFYNEKGVKIIPANIGELLTPVGLAYWWVKSAKLCFVF
;
A
#
# COMPACT_ATOMS: atom_id res chain seq x y z
N MET A 1 5.43 8.10 -58.15
CA MET A 1 5.55 7.36 -56.88
C MET A 1 5.57 8.26 -55.65
N LEU A 2 6.40 9.31 -55.60
CA LEU A 2 6.52 10.18 -54.42
C LEU A 2 5.24 10.96 -54.08
N VAL A 3 4.55 11.53 -55.09
CA VAL A 3 3.27 12.24 -54.90
C VAL A 3 2.17 11.32 -54.36
N PHE A 4 2.17 10.05 -54.78
CA PHE A 4 1.23 9.04 -54.28
C PHE A 4 1.48 8.74 -52.80
N PHE A 5 2.75 8.56 -52.40
CA PHE A 5 3.11 8.39 -50.98
C PHE A 5 2.75 9.61 -50.13
N LEU A 6 2.98 10.81 -50.66
CA LEU A 6 2.73 12.07 -49.96
C LEU A 6 1.24 12.30 -49.70
N LEU A 7 0.35 11.78 -50.56
CA LEU A 7 -1.10 11.82 -50.35
C LEU A 7 -1.63 10.63 -49.55
N PHE A 8 -1.05 9.44 -49.73
CA PHE A 8 -1.55 8.21 -49.11
C PHE A 8 -1.29 8.15 -47.60
N VAL A 9 -0.09 8.54 -47.16
CA VAL A 9 0.29 8.51 -45.73
C VAL A 9 -0.61 9.39 -44.85
N PRO A 10 -0.85 10.69 -45.16
CA PRO A 10 -1.71 11.51 -44.32
C PRO A 10 -3.17 11.05 -44.35
N LEU A 11 -3.66 10.57 -45.50
CA LEU A 11 -5.00 10.01 -45.62
C LEU A 11 -5.18 8.78 -44.73
N PHE A 12 -4.19 7.89 -44.72
CA PHE A 12 -4.20 6.67 -43.89
C PHE A 12 -4.19 6.99 -42.39
N VAL A 13 -3.37 7.96 -41.97
CA VAL A 13 -3.34 8.43 -40.58
C VAL A 13 -4.69 9.03 -40.17
N LEU A 14 -5.32 9.80 -41.05
CA LEU A 14 -6.61 10.43 -40.77
C LEU A 14 -7.73 9.40 -40.60
N ILE A 15 -7.70 8.33 -41.40
CA ILE A 15 -8.63 7.19 -41.27
C ILE A 15 -8.42 6.47 -39.93
N LEU A 16 -7.17 6.16 -39.56
CA LEU A 16 -6.88 5.50 -38.27
C LEU A 16 -7.29 6.35 -37.08
N LEU A 17 -7.06 7.67 -37.14
CA LEU A 17 -7.51 8.60 -36.10
C LEU A 17 -9.04 8.62 -35.99
N GLY A 18 -9.74 8.62 -37.12
CA GLY A 18 -11.20 8.54 -37.17
C GLY A 18 -11.74 7.25 -36.55
N VAL A 19 -11.11 6.10 -36.86
CA VAL A 19 -11.48 4.80 -36.27
C VAL A 19 -11.22 4.79 -34.77
N ASN A 20 -10.10 5.33 -34.31
CA ASN A 20 -9.79 5.42 -32.89
C ASN A 20 -10.86 6.25 -32.16
N MET A 21 -11.20 7.43 -32.67
CA MET A 21 -12.25 8.26 -32.08
C MET A 21 -13.63 7.57 -32.05
N LEU A 22 -13.93 6.72 -33.03
CA LEU A 22 -15.20 5.99 -33.11
C LEU A 22 -15.26 4.79 -32.15
N VAL A 23 -14.14 4.07 -32.00
CA VAL A 23 -14.05 2.85 -31.18
C VAL A 23 -13.73 3.18 -29.72
N ALA A 24 -13.06 4.30 -29.46
CA ALA A 24 -12.76 4.76 -28.11
C ALA A 24 -14.06 5.14 -27.39
N THR A 25 -14.52 4.27 -26.49
CA THR A 25 -15.61 4.60 -25.55
C THR A 25 -15.16 5.77 -24.68
N ASN A 26 -15.75 6.93 -24.98
CA ASN A 26 -15.48 8.16 -24.25
C ASN A 26 -16.36 8.16 -22.99
N ASN A 27 -15.80 7.77 -21.85
CA ASN A 27 -16.50 7.77 -20.56
C ASN A 27 -15.92 8.87 -19.66
N PRO A 28 -16.38 10.13 -19.83
CA PRO A 28 -15.87 11.27 -19.09
C PRO A 28 -16.34 11.19 -17.64
N ASP A 29 -15.42 10.86 -16.75
CA ASP A 29 -15.63 10.92 -15.30
C ASP A 29 -15.33 12.35 -14.81
N SER A 30 -16.14 12.87 -13.89
CA SER A 30 -15.98 14.21 -13.30
C SER A 30 -14.62 14.39 -12.62
N ALA A 31 -13.98 13.29 -12.20
CA ALA A 31 -12.63 13.29 -11.63
C ALA A 31 -11.52 13.43 -12.70
N LYS A 32 -11.76 13.02 -13.95
CA LYS A 32 -10.79 13.14 -15.07
C LYS A 32 -10.76 14.53 -15.70
N MET A 33 -11.85 15.28 -15.56
CA MET A 33 -12.04 16.64 -16.12
C MET A 33 -11.68 17.76 -15.13
N ALA A 34 -11.32 17.41 -13.88
CA ALA A 34 -10.92 18.39 -12.88
C ALA A 34 -9.48 18.89 -13.14
N PRO A 35 -9.16 20.17 -12.84
CA PRO A 35 -7.81 20.69 -12.92
C PRO A 35 -6.85 19.82 -12.09
N TYR A 36 -5.66 19.53 -12.64
CA TYR A 36 -4.65 18.72 -11.96
C TYR A 36 -4.05 19.51 -10.79
N GLU A 37 -4.74 19.48 -9.65
CA GLU A 37 -4.21 20.00 -8.39
C GLU A 37 -3.22 18.97 -7.85
N CYS A 38 -1.95 19.36 -7.75
CA CYS A 38 -0.93 18.60 -7.03
C CYS A 38 -1.31 18.49 -5.55
N GLY A 39 -2.17 17.53 -5.25
CA GLY A 39 -2.76 17.28 -3.95
C GLY A 39 -3.80 16.19 -4.10
N MET A 40 -3.34 14.97 -4.42
CA MET A 40 -4.25 13.83 -4.59
C MET A 40 -5.15 13.72 -3.35
N PRO A 41 -6.49 13.86 -3.48
CA PRO A 41 -7.39 13.43 -2.43
C PRO A 41 -7.20 11.92 -2.26
N PRO A 42 -7.19 11.38 -1.03
CA PRO A 42 -6.92 9.96 -0.83
C PRO A 42 -8.06 9.14 -1.45
N ALA A 43 -7.85 8.68 -2.68
CA ALA A 43 -8.63 7.61 -3.28
C ALA A 43 -8.54 6.44 -2.31
N SER A 44 -9.69 6.03 -1.77
CA SER A 44 -9.72 5.02 -0.73
C SER A 44 -9.01 3.75 -1.20
N ASP A 45 -8.10 3.27 -0.35
CA ASP A 45 -7.28 2.07 -0.50
C ASP A 45 -6.09 2.21 -1.46
N ALA A 46 -4.93 2.60 -0.90
CA ALA A 46 -3.61 2.54 -1.52
C ALA A 46 -3.13 1.09 -1.81
N ARG A 47 -4.03 0.09 -1.71
CA ARG A 47 -3.80 -1.32 -2.06
C ARG A 47 -4.57 -1.72 -3.32
N HIS A 48 -4.86 -0.77 -4.21
CA HIS A 48 -5.38 -1.15 -5.51
C HIS A 48 -4.31 -1.96 -6.23
N LYS A 49 -4.61 -3.23 -6.50
CA LYS A 49 -3.75 -4.07 -7.33
C LYS A 49 -3.71 -3.41 -8.69
N PHE A 50 -2.52 -2.99 -9.12
CA PHE A 50 -2.33 -2.58 -10.52
C PHE A 50 -2.82 -3.74 -11.38
N GLN A 51 -3.77 -3.45 -12.28
CA GLN A 51 -4.32 -4.47 -13.17
C GLN A 51 -3.21 -4.85 -14.15
N ILE A 52 -2.64 -6.04 -13.97
CA ILE A 52 -1.57 -6.60 -14.83
C ILE A 52 -1.98 -6.62 -16.31
N SER A 53 -3.28 -6.59 -16.59
CA SER A 53 -3.86 -6.56 -17.93
C SER A 53 -3.31 -5.44 -18.82
N PHE A 54 -3.10 -4.23 -18.29
CA PHE A 54 -2.54 -3.13 -19.08
C PHE A 54 -1.10 -3.39 -19.51
N PHE A 55 -0.33 -4.08 -18.68
CA PHE A 55 1.04 -4.47 -18.98
C PHE A 55 1.10 -5.59 -20.02
N LEU A 56 0.17 -6.57 -19.96
CA LEU A 56 0.04 -7.62 -20.97
C LEU A 56 -0.29 -7.05 -22.36
N VAL A 57 -1.19 -6.07 -22.44
CA VAL A 57 -1.51 -5.38 -23.72
C VAL A 57 -0.29 -4.61 -24.25
N ALA A 58 0.47 -3.95 -23.37
CA ALA A 58 1.68 -3.22 -23.76
C ALA A 58 2.79 -4.14 -24.31
N ILE A 59 3.02 -5.29 -23.65
CA ILE A 59 3.98 -6.29 -24.15
C ILE A 59 3.50 -6.92 -25.46
N LEU A 60 2.22 -7.22 -25.60
CA LEU A 60 1.65 -7.76 -26.84
C LEU A 60 1.85 -6.80 -28.01
N PHE A 61 1.60 -5.50 -27.79
CA PHE A 61 1.84 -4.47 -28.80
C PHE A 61 3.32 -4.37 -29.18
N LEU A 62 4.23 -4.46 -28.21
CA LEU A 62 5.68 -4.43 -28.45
C LEU A 62 6.13 -5.61 -29.33
N VAL A 63 5.66 -6.83 -29.04
CA VAL A 63 6.01 -8.02 -29.83
C VAL A 63 5.45 -7.92 -31.26
N PHE A 64 4.22 -7.44 -31.40
CA PHE A 64 3.60 -7.23 -32.72
C PHE A 64 4.31 -6.14 -33.54
N ASP A 65 4.76 -5.05 -32.91
CA ASP A 65 5.56 -4.01 -33.56
C ASP A 65 6.92 -4.55 -34.04
N CYS A 66 7.57 -5.39 -33.22
CA CYS A 66 8.79 -6.10 -33.64
C CYS A 66 8.56 -7.06 -34.82
N GLU A 67 7.41 -7.75 -34.90
CA GLU A 67 7.08 -8.63 -36.02
C GLU A 67 7.00 -7.87 -37.35
N ILE A 68 6.36 -6.70 -37.36
CA ILE A 68 6.26 -5.85 -38.56
C ILE A 68 7.65 -5.38 -39.00
N LEU A 69 8.52 -5.04 -38.04
CA LEU A 69 9.89 -4.63 -38.32
C LEU A 69 10.70 -5.75 -39.00
N PHE A 70 10.48 -7.01 -38.64
CA PHE A 70 11.10 -8.16 -39.32
C PHE A 70 10.46 -8.50 -40.67
N LEU A 71 9.16 -8.28 -40.82
CA LEU A 71 8.45 -8.50 -42.08
C LEU A 71 8.82 -7.48 -43.17
N TYR A 72 9.10 -6.24 -42.80
CA TYR A 72 9.46 -5.18 -43.76
C TYR A 72 10.66 -5.53 -44.67
N PRO A 73 11.86 -5.86 -44.15
CA PRO A 73 13.01 -6.22 -44.97
C PRO A 73 12.78 -7.52 -45.75
N LEU A 74 12.00 -8.45 -45.20
CA LEU A 74 11.61 -9.66 -45.93
C LEU A 74 10.83 -9.28 -47.19
N VAL A 75 9.78 -8.47 -47.08
CA VAL A 75 8.94 -8.02 -48.22
C VAL A 75 9.76 -7.29 -49.26
N VAL A 76 10.67 -6.40 -48.85
CA VAL A 76 11.53 -5.64 -49.76
C VAL A 76 12.49 -6.55 -50.53
N SER A 77 12.97 -7.64 -49.91
CA SER A 77 13.94 -8.56 -50.51
C SER A 77 13.33 -9.79 -51.18
N LEU A 78 12.01 -9.94 -51.20
CA LEU A 78 11.31 -11.11 -51.78
C LEU A 78 11.72 -11.42 -53.23
N TYR A 79 12.01 -10.40 -54.03
CA TYR A 79 12.43 -10.58 -55.43
C TYR A 79 13.82 -11.20 -55.60
N HIS A 80 14.68 -11.12 -54.59
CA HIS A 80 16.06 -11.59 -54.63
C HIS A 80 16.28 -12.88 -53.81
N ILE A 81 15.24 -13.40 -53.17
CA ILE A 81 15.32 -14.57 -52.29
C ILE A 81 15.24 -15.87 -53.11
N SER A 82 16.14 -16.80 -52.82
CA SER A 82 16.09 -18.17 -53.37
C SER A 82 14.94 -18.97 -52.77
N SER A 83 14.51 -20.06 -53.42
CA SER A 83 13.43 -20.93 -52.92
C SER A 83 13.68 -21.43 -51.48
N PHE A 84 14.94 -21.56 -51.06
CA PHE A 84 15.31 -21.90 -49.70
C PHE A 84 14.98 -20.76 -48.70
N GLY A 85 15.34 -19.51 -49.02
CA GLY A 85 15.04 -18.37 -48.17
C GLY A 85 13.53 -18.11 -48.03
N PHE A 86 12.74 -18.44 -49.06
CA PHE A 86 11.28 -18.38 -48.98
C PHE A 86 10.72 -19.36 -47.93
N TRP A 87 11.23 -20.59 -47.87
CA TRP A 87 10.81 -21.57 -46.86
C TRP A 87 11.23 -21.17 -45.45
N VAL A 88 12.44 -20.63 -45.27
CA VAL A 88 12.89 -20.10 -43.98
C VAL A 88 11.98 -18.96 -43.52
N ALA A 89 11.62 -18.05 -44.43
CA ALA A 89 10.69 -16.96 -44.15
C ALA A 89 9.29 -17.44 -43.77
N MET A 90 8.78 -18.47 -44.47
CA MET A 90 7.48 -19.08 -44.15
C MET A 90 7.47 -19.74 -42.77
N VAL A 91 8.53 -20.46 -42.41
CA VAL A 91 8.67 -21.06 -41.07
C VAL A 91 8.74 -19.96 -40.00
N PHE A 92 9.47 -18.88 -40.25
CA PHE A 92 9.58 -17.75 -39.33
C PHE A 92 8.24 -17.07 -39.06
N ILE A 93 7.45 -16.78 -40.11
CA ILE A 93 6.10 -16.21 -39.98
C ILE A 93 5.17 -17.16 -39.23
N LEU A 94 5.23 -18.46 -39.53
CA LEU A 94 4.42 -19.47 -38.84
C LEU A 94 4.71 -19.50 -37.33
N LEU A 95 5.99 -19.43 -36.95
CA LEU A 95 6.44 -19.49 -35.56
C LEU A 95 5.98 -18.26 -34.76
N LEU A 96 6.07 -17.07 -35.37
CA LEU A 96 5.56 -15.81 -34.78
C LEU A 96 4.04 -15.86 -34.62
N THR A 97 3.32 -16.32 -35.64
CA THR A 97 1.85 -16.44 -35.61
C THR A 97 1.39 -17.39 -34.50
N ILE A 98 2.06 -18.53 -34.33
CA ILE A 98 1.74 -19.50 -33.27
C ILE A 98 1.97 -18.89 -31.89
N GLY A 99 3.09 -18.18 -31.69
CA GLY A 99 3.39 -17.48 -30.43
C GLY A 99 2.32 -16.44 -30.07
N PHE A 100 1.88 -15.66 -31.06
CA PHE A 100 0.82 -14.66 -30.88
C PHE A 100 -0.54 -15.29 -30.53
N VAL A 101 -0.95 -16.34 -31.26
CA VAL A 101 -2.22 -17.05 -31.01
C VAL A 101 -2.24 -17.70 -29.62
N TYR A 102 -1.11 -18.27 -29.18
CA TYR A 102 -0.99 -18.87 -27.85
C TYR A 102 -1.17 -17.83 -26.73
N GLU A 103 -0.58 -16.64 -26.88
CA GLU A 103 -0.66 -15.58 -25.88
C GLU A 103 -2.07 -14.96 -25.82
N LEU A 104 -2.76 -14.85 -26.97
CA LEU A 104 -4.18 -14.47 -27.02
C LEU A 104 -5.10 -15.50 -26.32
N GLY A 105 -4.81 -16.80 -26.50
CA GLY A 105 -5.59 -17.88 -25.88
C GLY A 105 -5.45 -17.95 -24.35
N LYS A 106 -4.39 -17.37 -23.77
CA LYS A 106 -4.16 -17.32 -22.32
C LYS A 106 -4.95 -16.24 -21.57
N GLY A 107 -5.80 -15.47 -22.26
CA GLY A 107 -6.81 -14.64 -21.58
C GLY A 107 -6.30 -13.28 -21.11
N ALA A 108 -5.43 -12.62 -21.86
CA ALA A 108 -5.06 -11.23 -21.60
C ALA A 108 -6.23 -10.22 -21.76
N LEU A 109 -7.37 -10.67 -22.32
CA LEU A 109 -8.50 -9.82 -22.72
C LEU A 109 -9.84 -10.12 -21.99
N ASP A 110 -9.86 -10.94 -20.94
CA ASP A 110 -11.10 -11.33 -20.24
C ASP A 110 -11.56 -10.33 -19.17
N TYR A 111 -11.40 -9.02 -19.42
CA TYR A 111 -11.75 -7.97 -18.44
C TYR A 111 -13.05 -7.22 -18.73
N ALA A 112 -13.82 -7.62 -19.74
CA ALA A 112 -15.06 -6.92 -20.09
C ALA A 112 -16.30 -7.35 -19.26
N LYS A 113 -16.21 -8.34 -18.35
CA LYS A 113 -17.41 -8.89 -17.68
C LYS A 113 -17.57 -8.66 -16.17
N ASP A 114 -16.56 -8.15 -15.46
CA ASP A 114 -16.62 -8.10 -13.99
C ASP A 114 -16.88 -6.71 -13.39
N SER A 115 -17.21 -5.69 -14.20
CA SER A 115 -17.44 -4.33 -13.73
C SER A 115 -18.91 -3.85 -13.77
N SER A 116 -19.87 -4.67 -14.22
CA SER A 116 -21.30 -4.31 -14.19
C SER A 116 -22.12 -5.22 -13.28
N SER A 117 -22.26 -4.83 -12.00
CA SER A 117 -23.56 -4.79 -11.29
C SER A 117 -23.41 -4.59 -9.78
N PRO A 118 -24.00 -3.54 -9.18
CA PRO A 118 -24.63 -3.66 -7.87
C PRO A 118 -26.10 -3.98 -8.11
N THR A 119 -26.42 -5.25 -8.31
CA THR A 119 -27.82 -5.69 -8.35
C THR A 119 -28.40 -5.61 -6.94
N LYS A 120 -29.42 -4.75 -6.81
CA LYS A 120 -30.25 -4.55 -5.63
C LYS A 120 -30.92 -5.85 -5.15
N ASN A 121 -31.04 -5.92 -3.82
CA ASN A 121 -32.06 -6.59 -3.00
C ASN A 121 -32.01 -8.12 -2.83
N SER A 122 -31.72 -8.54 -1.59
CA SER A 122 -32.30 -9.73 -0.93
C SER A 122 -32.23 -9.53 0.60
N PRO A 123 -33.16 -10.07 1.41
CA PRO A 123 -33.61 -9.44 2.64
C PRO A 123 -32.67 -9.60 3.83
N ARG A 124 -32.71 -8.55 4.65
CA ARG A 124 -32.18 -8.42 6.00
C ARG A 124 -32.43 -9.67 6.86
N ALA A 125 -31.46 -10.59 6.90
CA ALA A 125 -31.34 -11.55 7.98
C ALA A 125 -30.53 -10.92 9.12
N LYS A 126 -31.16 -10.68 10.27
CA LYS A 126 -30.46 -10.34 11.52
C LYS A 126 -29.60 -11.55 11.92
N ALA A 127 -28.28 -11.44 11.78
CA ALA A 127 -27.34 -12.39 12.37
C ALA A 127 -27.09 -12.08 13.87
N PRO A 128 -26.77 -13.09 14.68
CA PRO A 128 -27.05 -13.08 16.11
C PRO A 128 -26.01 -12.32 16.92
N THR A 129 -26.44 -11.85 18.08
CA THR A 129 -25.61 -11.37 19.19
C THR A 129 -24.68 -12.51 19.66
N GLY A 130 -23.51 -12.62 19.02
CA GLY A 130 -22.53 -13.66 19.28
C GLY A 130 -21.49 -13.22 20.31
N THR A 131 -21.52 -13.89 21.45
CA THR A 131 -20.60 -13.83 22.58
C THR A 131 -19.12 -13.86 22.16
N ARG A 132 -18.32 -12.98 22.76
CA ARG A 132 -16.85 -12.99 22.67
C ARG A 132 -16.31 -14.31 23.20
N SER A 133 -15.69 -15.10 22.36
CA SER A 133 -14.82 -16.22 22.75
C SER A 133 -13.36 -15.79 22.63
N TYR A 134 -12.70 -15.68 23.78
CA TYR A 134 -11.26 -15.55 23.90
C TYR A 134 -10.64 -16.94 23.94
N SER A 135 -9.71 -17.25 23.05
CA SER A 135 -8.70 -18.28 23.29
C SER A 135 -7.55 -17.65 24.08
N THR A 136 -7.72 -17.55 25.39
CA THR A 136 -6.60 -17.40 26.33
C THR A 136 -6.07 -18.79 26.63
N SER A 137 -4.87 -19.10 26.18
CA SER A 137 -4.03 -20.04 26.92
C SER A 137 -3.52 -19.28 28.15
N SER A 138 -4.02 -19.70 29.33
CA SER A 138 -3.32 -19.81 30.62
C SER A 138 -2.00 -19.01 30.74
N ASP A 139 -1.83 -18.04 31.63
CA ASP A 139 -2.05 -18.14 33.08
C ASP A 139 -2.30 -16.79 33.80
N ASN A 140 -3.00 -16.89 34.94
CA ASN A 140 -3.18 -15.96 36.06
C ASN A 140 -3.95 -14.63 35.91
N SER A 141 -5.27 -14.76 36.15
CA SER A 141 -6.11 -13.98 37.08
C SER A 141 -5.66 -12.58 37.55
N SER A 142 -6.33 -11.53 37.05
CA SER A 142 -7.08 -10.58 37.90
C SER A 142 -7.87 -9.55 37.08
N GLY A 143 -9.20 -9.59 37.18
CA GLY A 143 -10.07 -8.43 37.00
C GLY A 143 -10.48 -8.00 35.58
N LEU A 144 -11.18 -8.86 34.82
CA LEU A 144 -12.01 -8.42 33.69
C LEU A 144 -13.47 -8.25 34.14
N THR A 145 -13.94 -7.01 34.28
CA THR A 145 -15.37 -6.70 34.35
C THR A 145 -15.95 -6.55 32.94
N MET A 146 -17.25 -6.87 32.80
CA MET A 146 -18.11 -6.84 31.60
C MET A 146 -18.33 -5.43 31.00
N ASN A 147 -17.27 -4.64 30.84
CA ASN A 147 -17.28 -3.43 30.04
C ASN A 147 -15.85 -3.21 29.57
N GLY A 148 -15.62 -3.10 28.26
CA GLY A 148 -14.31 -3.17 27.59
C GLY A 148 -13.28 -2.07 27.94
N ARG A 149 -13.32 -1.48 29.13
CA ARG A 149 -12.31 -0.60 29.71
C ARG A 149 -11.56 -1.36 30.80
N ARG A 150 -10.36 -1.84 30.46
CA ARG A 150 -9.44 -2.45 31.43
C ARG A 150 -9.12 -1.44 32.55
N LYS A 151 -9.47 -1.79 33.78
CA LYS A 151 -9.25 -0.97 35.00
C LYS A 151 -7.75 -0.68 35.17
N ARG A 152 -7.41 0.45 35.80
CA ARG A 152 -6.02 0.72 36.20
C ARG A 152 -5.67 -0.25 37.32
N GLU A 153 -4.53 -0.91 37.22
CA GLU A 153 -3.95 -1.69 38.32
C GLU A 153 -3.63 -0.72 39.46
N LYS A 154 -4.42 -0.79 40.54
CA LYS A 154 -4.21 0.06 41.72
C LYS A 154 -2.93 -0.40 42.41
N GLY A 155 -1.99 0.52 42.62
CA GLY A 155 -0.73 0.26 43.35
C GLY A 155 0.52 0.12 42.48
N ASN A 156 0.42 0.13 41.15
CA ASN A 156 1.61 0.08 40.29
C ASN A 156 2.38 1.43 40.32
N PRO A 157 3.68 1.44 40.69
CA PRO A 157 4.47 2.67 40.83
C PRO A 157 4.58 3.46 39.52
N LYS A 158 4.46 2.79 38.35
CA LYS A 158 4.51 3.43 37.03
C LYS A 158 3.38 4.45 36.81
N TYR A 159 2.29 4.37 37.57
CA TYR A 159 1.19 5.34 37.48
C TYR A 159 1.44 6.64 38.25
N THR A 160 2.37 6.63 39.22
CA THR A 160 2.68 7.77 40.08
C THR A 160 3.28 8.93 39.27
N SER A 161 2.92 10.17 39.62
CA SER A 161 3.47 11.37 38.97
C SER A 161 4.98 11.46 39.12
N GLU A 162 5.51 11.13 40.31
CA GLU A 162 6.94 11.10 40.62
C GLU A 162 7.71 10.18 39.65
N TYR A 163 7.24 8.95 39.45
CA TYR A 163 7.83 8.02 38.49
C TYR A 163 7.86 8.61 37.07
N LYS A 164 6.77 9.26 36.64
CA LYS A 164 6.66 9.84 35.30
C LYS A 164 7.53 11.08 35.09
N MET A 165 7.87 11.79 36.15
CA MET A 165 8.74 12.96 36.11
C MET A 165 10.22 12.56 36.14
N ASN A 166 10.55 11.50 36.88
CA ASN A 166 11.93 11.02 37.01
C ASN A 166 12.39 10.12 35.85
N GLN A 167 11.45 9.58 35.07
CA GLN A 167 11.78 8.70 33.95
C GLN A 167 12.28 9.49 32.73
N SER A 168 13.51 9.23 32.32
CA SER A 168 14.11 9.72 31.07
C SER A 168 14.34 8.57 30.07
N LEU A 169 14.54 8.94 28.80
CA LEU A 169 14.87 7.99 27.72
C LEU A 169 16.38 7.78 27.67
N THR A 170 16.81 6.52 27.50
CA THR A 170 18.21 6.22 27.22
C THR A 170 18.61 6.72 25.82
N PRO A 171 19.88 7.04 25.55
CA PRO A 171 20.32 7.50 24.22
C PRO A 171 19.89 6.55 23.09
N PHE A 172 20.03 5.24 23.32
CA PHE A 172 19.57 4.22 22.38
C PHE A 172 18.06 4.26 22.15
N GLN A 173 17.25 4.41 23.19
CA GLN A 173 15.80 4.55 23.04
C GLN A 173 15.42 5.84 22.31
N VAL A 174 16.19 6.91 22.43
CA VAL A 174 15.97 8.16 21.69
C VAL A 174 16.18 7.94 20.20
N GLU A 175 17.27 7.29 19.80
CA GLU A 175 17.55 6.96 18.40
C GLU A 175 16.45 6.08 17.79
N VAL A 176 16.02 5.05 18.52
CA VAL A 176 14.91 4.20 18.11
C VAL A 176 13.60 5.00 18.02
N LEU A 177 13.32 5.86 19.00
CA LEU A 177 12.13 6.72 19.01
C LEU A 177 12.09 7.62 17.78
N ILE A 178 13.20 8.25 17.41
CA ILE A 178 13.30 9.10 16.21
C ILE A 178 12.98 8.29 14.95
N GLY A 179 13.54 7.09 14.81
CA GLY A 179 13.22 6.18 13.69
C GLY A 179 11.75 5.76 13.65
N LEU A 180 11.16 5.47 14.81
CA LEU A 180 9.73 5.15 14.93
C LEU A 180 8.85 6.35 14.57
N LEU A 181 9.25 7.55 14.98
CA LEU A 181 8.55 8.80 14.67
C LEU A 181 8.66 9.18 13.20
N LEU A 182 9.66 8.72 12.45
CA LEU A 182 9.63 8.87 10.99
C LEU A 182 8.70 7.86 10.31
N GLY A 183 8.51 6.68 10.91
CA GLY A 183 7.59 5.63 10.45
C GLY A 183 6.17 5.73 11.01
N ASP A 184 5.66 4.60 11.51
CA ASP A 184 4.28 4.41 12.00
C ASP A 184 4.07 4.81 13.48
N GLY A 185 5.14 5.27 14.14
CA GLY A 185 5.09 5.77 15.51
C GLY A 185 4.35 7.11 15.58
N CYS A 186 3.37 7.18 16.47
CA CYS A 186 2.59 8.38 16.72
C CYS A 186 2.65 8.77 18.19
N ILE A 187 3.04 10.01 18.48
CA ILE A 187 2.90 10.60 19.81
C ILE A 187 1.57 11.34 19.88
N ASN A 188 0.65 10.85 20.71
CA ASN A 188 -0.63 11.52 20.89
C ASN A 188 -0.49 12.75 21.78
N ALA A 189 -1.32 13.75 21.49
CA ALA A 189 -1.55 14.89 22.37
C ALA A 189 -2.06 14.43 23.75
N PRO A 190 -1.75 15.20 24.80
CA PRO A 190 -2.16 14.85 26.15
C PRO A 190 -3.67 15.05 26.29
N VAL A 191 -4.29 14.23 27.14
CA VAL A 191 -5.74 14.33 27.42
C VAL A 191 -6.07 15.56 28.27
N SER A 192 -5.08 16.10 28.99
CA SER A 192 -5.18 17.30 29.84
C SER A 192 -4.11 18.30 29.44
N LYS A 193 -4.34 19.61 29.68
CA LYS A 193 -3.37 20.68 29.38
C LYS A 193 -2.01 20.50 30.06
N ILE A 194 -1.98 19.80 31.20
CA ILE A 194 -0.77 19.53 32.01
C ILE A 194 -0.37 18.05 31.90
N GLY A 195 -0.95 17.31 30.95
CA GLY A 195 -0.72 15.88 30.79
C GLY A 195 0.56 15.57 30.00
N GLY A 196 1.17 14.43 30.29
CA GLY A 196 2.24 13.88 29.45
C GLY A 196 1.71 13.32 28.12
N HIS A 197 2.63 13.08 27.20
CA HIS A 197 2.35 12.54 25.88
C HIS A 197 2.53 11.02 25.85
N ARG A 198 1.78 10.32 24.99
CA ARG A 198 1.87 8.86 24.87
C ARG A 198 2.34 8.46 23.47
N LEU A 199 3.33 7.56 23.40
CA LEU A 199 3.72 6.91 22.17
C LEU A 199 2.77 5.76 21.88
N THR A 200 2.30 5.69 20.64
CA THR A 200 1.41 4.64 20.17
C THR A 200 1.83 4.14 18.81
N ILE A 201 1.81 2.83 18.66
CA ILE A 201 2.24 2.14 17.45
C ILE A 201 1.22 1.05 17.16
N ARG A 202 0.76 0.95 15.92
CA ARG A 202 -0.24 -0.02 15.48
C ARG A 202 0.26 -0.75 14.24
N HIS A 203 0.25 -2.07 14.28
CA HIS A 203 0.58 -2.89 13.12
C HIS A 203 -0.36 -4.07 12.94
N SER A 204 -0.29 -4.68 11.75
CA SER A 204 -0.92 -5.97 11.48
C SER A 204 -0.28 -7.09 12.32
N MET A 205 -1.03 -8.17 12.55
CA MET A 205 -0.54 -9.34 13.29
C MET A 205 0.73 -9.97 12.69
N SER A 206 0.99 -9.79 11.40
CA SER A 206 2.22 -10.28 10.76
C SER A 206 3.51 -9.61 11.27
N GLN A 207 3.41 -8.50 12.01
CA GLN A 207 4.54 -7.80 12.62
C GLN A 207 4.48 -7.87 14.16
N HIS A 208 3.84 -8.91 14.71
CA HIS A 208 3.69 -9.08 16.15
C HIS A 208 5.04 -9.14 16.88
N ASP A 209 5.99 -9.94 16.38
CA ASP A 209 7.29 -10.13 17.03
C ASP A 209 8.10 -8.84 17.09
N TYR A 210 8.02 -8.01 16.03
CA TYR A 210 8.64 -6.69 16.04
C TYR A 210 8.03 -5.76 17.10
N LEU A 211 6.71 -5.80 17.27
CA LEU A 211 6.04 -5.04 18.33
C LEU A 211 6.37 -5.57 19.72
N LEU A 212 6.61 -6.88 19.86
CA LEU A 212 7.07 -7.49 21.11
C LEU A 212 8.49 -7.03 21.45
N HIS A 213 9.38 -6.98 20.46
CA HIS A 213 10.72 -6.40 20.62
C HIS A 213 10.66 -4.94 21.07
N LEU A 214 9.81 -4.12 20.45
CA LEU A 214 9.60 -2.73 20.88
C LEU A 214 8.96 -2.63 22.27
N HIS A 215 8.06 -3.55 22.62
CA HIS A 215 7.46 -3.59 23.95
C HIS A 215 8.52 -3.82 25.03
N ASN A 216 9.43 -4.78 24.81
CA ASN A 216 10.56 -5.06 25.70
C ASN A 216 11.52 -3.87 25.78
N LEU A 217 11.83 -3.23 24.64
CA LEU A 217 12.70 -2.06 24.62
C LEU A 217 12.15 -0.86 25.42
N PHE A 218 10.83 -0.67 25.39
CA PHE A 218 10.13 0.38 26.12
C PHE A 218 9.41 -0.12 27.38
N GLU A 219 9.86 -1.23 27.98
CA GLU A 219 9.20 -1.88 29.12
C GLU A 219 8.98 -0.91 30.30
N ALA A 220 9.95 -0.02 30.56
CA ALA A 220 9.83 1.01 31.60
C ALA A 220 8.62 1.95 31.39
N PHE A 221 8.24 2.19 30.14
CA PHE A 221 7.17 3.11 29.75
C PHE A 221 5.82 2.41 29.55
N VAL A 222 5.78 1.08 29.63
CA VAL A 222 4.60 0.26 29.38
C VAL A 222 4.19 -0.49 30.65
N VAL A 223 2.88 -0.63 30.84
CA VAL A 223 2.32 -1.45 31.94
C VAL A 223 1.59 -2.66 31.38
N LYS A 224 0.85 -2.48 30.28
CA LYS A 224 -0.03 -3.51 29.74
C LYS A 224 0.67 -4.29 28.61
N PRO A 225 0.33 -5.58 28.44
CA PRO A 225 0.77 -6.34 27.27
C PRO A 225 0.16 -5.77 25.98
N LEU A 226 0.72 -6.16 24.84
CA LEU A 226 0.25 -5.77 23.51
C LEU A 226 -1.26 -5.98 23.37
N TYR A 227 -1.94 -4.98 22.82
CA TYR A 227 -3.38 -5.03 22.64
C TYR A 227 -3.70 -5.60 21.25
N ILE A 228 -4.25 -6.81 21.21
CA ILE A 228 -4.70 -7.46 19.98
C ILE A 228 -6.20 -7.22 19.81
N SER A 229 -6.60 -6.81 18.61
CA SER A 229 -7.99 -6.61 18.26
C SER A 229 -8.25 -7.03 16.82
N SER A 230 -9.50 -7.37 16.53
CA SER A 230 -9.95 -7.75 15.21
C SER A 230 -11.09 -6.85 14.71
N ASN A 231 -11.20 -6.67 13.39
CA ASN A 231 -12.36 -6.08 12.74
C ASN A 231 -12.85 -7.05 11.68
N PHE A 232 -14.15 -7.35 11.71
CA PHE A 232 -14.79 -8.13 10.67
C PHE A 232 -15.34 -7.20 9.59
N ASN A 233 -14.84 -7.34 8.37
CA ASN A 233 -15.33 -6.58 7.24
C ASN A 233 -16.55 -7.28 6.63
N LYS A 234 -17.74 -6.72 6.89
CA LYS A 234 -19.03 -7.25 6.42
C LYS A 234 -19.15 -7.33 4.89
N ARG A 235 -18.40 -6.51 4.15
CA ARG A 235 -18.45 -6.47 2.68
C ARG A 235 -17.67 -7.60 2.03
N THR A 236 -16.53 -7.98 2.63
CA THR A 236 -15.60 -8.96 2.06
C THR A 236 -15.61 -10.30 2.80
N GLY A 237 -16.29 -10.39 3.95
CA GLY A 237 -16.29 -11.58 4.81
C GLY A 237 -14.96 -11.87 5.50
N GLN A 238 -13.98 -10.96 5.40
CA GLN A 238 -12.65 -11.15 5.97
C GLN A 238 -12.51 -10.52 7.36
N THR A 239 -11.78 -11.20 8.24
CA THR A 239 -11.41 -10.67 9.56
C THR A 239 -9.98 -10.17 9.53
N TYR A 240 -9.78 -8.88 9.83
CA TYR A 240 -8.45 -8.29 9.96
C TYR A 240 -8.06 -8.24 11.42
N HIS A 241 -6.85 -8.68 11.73
CA HIS A 241 -6.29 -8.64 13.07
C HIS A 241 -5.14 -7.63 13.12
N TRP A 242 -5.10 -6.81 14.16
CA TRP A 242 -3.99 -5.88 14.41
C TRP A 242 -3.59 -5.92 15.88
N CYS A 243 -2.36 -5.52 16.12
CA CYS A 243 -1.76 -5.38 17.43
C CYS A 243 -1.32 -3.92 17.65
N ASN A 244 -1.56 -3.42 18.85
CA ASN A 244 -1.21 -2.06 19.25
C ASN A 244 -0.29 -2.09 20.47
N LEU A 245 0.75 -1.26 20.41
CA LEU A 245 1.58 -0.87 21.55
C LEU A 245 1.16 0.53 22.00
N HIS A 246 0.97 0.70 23.31
CA HIS A 246 0.65 1.98 23.93
C HIS A 246 1.53 2.16 25.16
N THR A 247 2.33 3.23 25.19
CA THR A 247 3.02 3.65 26.40
C THR A 247 2.05 4.39 27.33
N LEU A 248 2.44 4.57 28.59
CA LEU A 248 1.81 5.58 29.43
C LEU A 248 2.15 6.98 28.91
N SER A 249 1.41 7.96 29.42
CA SER A 249 1.68 9.38 29.21
C SER A 249 2.86 9.84 30.05
N PHE A 250 3.96 10.26 29.42
CA PHE A 250 5.17 10.79 30.05
C PHE A 250 5.52 12.18 29.50
N PHE A 251 6.23 12.98 30.31
CA PHE A 251 6.66 14.33 29.93
C PHE A 251 7.89 14.31 29.02
N CYS A 252 8.76 13.29 29.12
CA CYS A 252 9.95 13.15 28.29
C CYS A 252 9.63 13.08 26.77
N PHE A 253 8.42 12.67 26.41
CA PHE A 253 7.98 12.64 25.00
C PHE A 253 7.54 14.01 24.45
N ALA A 254 7.40 15.03 25.31
CA ALA A 254 6.97 16.37 24.89
C ALA A 254 7.95 16.99 23.89
N SER A 255 9.24 17.02 24.22
CA SER A 255 10.28 17.61 23.38
C SER A 255 10.33 16.98 21.97
N TYR A 256 10.23 15.66 21.89
CA TYR A 256 10.21 14.95 20.60
C TYR A 256 8.92 15.20 19.83
N ARG A 257 7.79 15.42 20.51
CA ARG A 257 6.55 15.77 19.82
C ARG A 257 6.67 17.15 19.18
N ASP A 258 7.26 18.11 19.87
CA ASP A 258 7.39 19.48 19.36
C ASP A 258 8.30 19.54 18.12
N TRP A 259 9.26 18.61 17.99
CA TRP A 259 10.08 18.48 16.79
C TRP A 259 9.34 17.87 15.59
N PHE A 260 8.42 16.94 15.83
CA PHE A 260 7.77 16.15 14.78
C PHE A 260 6.30 16.53 14.53
N TYR A 261 5.73 17.49 15.26
CA TYR A 261 4.34 17.90 15.12
C TYR A 261 4.19 19.42 15.18
N ASN A 262 3.40 19.95 14.25
CA ASN A 262 2.99 21.35 14.29
C ASN A 262 2.00 21.63 15.42
N GLU A 263 1.74 22.92 15.68
CA GLU A 263 0.69 23.38 16.61
C GLU A 263 -0.69 22.81 16.28
N LYS A 264 -0.96 22.57 14.98
CA LYS A 264 -2.19 21.92 14.48
C LYS A 264 -2.25 20.41 14.74
N GLY A 265 -1.22 19.82 15.33
CA GLY A 265 -1.11 18.37 15.59
C GLY A 265 -0.83 17.52 14.36
N VAL A 266 -0.42 18.15 13.25
CA VAL A 266 -0.03 17.48 12.01
C VAL A 266 1.45 17.12 12.09
N LYS A 267 1.77 15.88 11.69
CA LYS A 267 3.13 15.35 11.68
C LYS A 267 3.97 16.08 10.61
N ILE A 268 5.16 16.55 11.01
CA ILE A 268 6.13 17.22 10.15
C ILE A 268 7.51 16.59 10.31
N ILE A 269 8.36 16.79 9.30
CA ILE A 269 9.76 16.41 9.34
C ILE A 269 10.55 17.67 9.71
N PRO A 270 11.34 17.66 10.80
CA PRO A 270 12.15 18.81 11.19
C PRO A 270 13.26 19.07 10.16
N ALA A 271 13.62 20.33 9.94
CA ALA A 271 14.69 20.70 9.00
C ALA A 271 16.05 20.11 9.41
N ASN A 272 16.28 19.94 10.72
CA ASN A 272 17.53 19.42 11.27
C ASN A 272 17.56 17.88 11.40
N ILE A 273 16.79 17.17 10.56
CA ILE A 273 16.67 15.70 10.63
C ILE A 273 18.01 15.00 10.36
N GLY A 274 18.90 15.61 9.57
CA GLY A 274 20.21 15.04 9.23
C GLY A 274 21.11 14.84 10.46
N GLU A 275 21.01 15.71 11.46
CA GLU A 275 21.76 15.59 12.72
C GLU A 275 21.11 14.61 13.70
N LEU A 276 19.79 14.41 13.58
CA LEU A 276 19.00 13.54 14.46
C LEU A 276 19.01 12.07 14.03
N LEU A 277 19.30 11.79 12.75
CA LEU A 277 19.17 10.45 12.18
C LEU A 277 20.46 9.64 12.37
N THR A 278 20.47 8.77 13.36
CA THR A 278 21.56 7.79 13.54
C THR A 278 21.35 6.53 12.69
N PRO A 279 22.38 5.70 12.46
CA PRO A 279 22.23 4.42 11.78
C PRO A 279 21.19 3.50 12.44
N VAL A 280 21.05 3.58 13.77
CA VAL A 280 20.01 2.83 14.52
C VAL A 280 18.63 3.36 14.17
N GLY A 281 18.41 4.68 14.24
CA GLY A 281 17.15 5.30 13.86
C GLY A 281 16.75 4.96 12.42
N LEU A 282 17.72 4.99 11.50
CA LEU A 282 17.55 4.59 10.10
C LEU A 282 17.16 3.11 9.98
N ALA A 283 17.78 2.20 10.74
CA ALA A 283 17.44 0.78 10.70
C ALA A 283 15.97 0.53 11.12
N TYR A 284 15.50 1.17 12.20
CA TYR A 284 14.11 1.04 12.64
C TYR A 284 13.12 1.68 11.66
N TRP A 285 13.52 2.76 10.99
CA TRP A 285 12.73 3.35 9.91
C TRP A 285 12.70 2.43 8.67
N TRP A 286 13.83 1.84 8.29
CA TRP A 286 13.98 0.97 7.13
C TRP A 286 13.19 -0.33 7.25
N VAL A 287 13.18 -0.97 8.43
CA VAL A 287 12.38 -2.17 8.71
C VAL A 287 10.90 -1.98 8.40
N LYS A 288 10.43 -0.72 8.34
CA LYS A 288 9.08 -0.38 7.88
C LYS A 288 9.00 -0.08 6.39
N SER A 289 9.92 0.72 5.86
CA SER A 289 9.92 1.09 4.43
C SER A 289 10.23 -0.07 3.49
N ALA A 290 10.96 -1.11 3.93
CA ALA A 290 11.40 -2.22 3.09
C ALA A 290 10.24 -3.06 2.49
N LYS A 291 9.06 -3.08 3.14
CA LYS A 291 7.87 -3.72 2.54
C LYS A 291 7.24 -2.90 1.41
N LEU A 292 7.60 -1.62 1.28
CA LEU A 292 7.15 -0.74 0.21
C LEU A 292 8.05 -0.84 -1.04
N CYS A 293 9.33 -1.20 -0.89
CA CYS A 293 10.26 -1.37 -2.03
C CYS A 293 10.36 -2.80 -2.59
N PHE A 294 10.01 -3.85 -1.83
CA PHE A 294 10.04 -5.23 -2.33
C PHE A 294 8.78 -5.65 -3.11
N VAL A 295 7.96 -4.67 -3.50
CA VAL A 295 6.85 -4.85 -4.46
C VAL A 295 7.11 -3.90 -5.64
N PHE A 296 8.23 -4.11 -6.32
CA PHE A 296 8.45 -3.68 -7.70
C PHE A 296 8.69 -4.93 -8.54
#